data_AF-A0A7S3HLD3-F1
#
_entry.id   AF-A0A7S3HLD3-F1
#
_cell.length_a   1.000
_cell.length_b   1.000
_cell.length_c   1.000
_cell.angle_alpha   90.00
_cell.angle_beta   90.00
_cell.angle_gamma   90.00
#
_symmetry.space_group_name_H-M   'P 1'
#
loop_
_entity.id
_entity.type
_entity.pdbx_description
1 polymer ?
#
loop_
_entity_poly.entity_id
_entity_poly.type
_entity_poly.pdbx_seq_one_letter_code
_entity_poly.pdbx_strand_id
1 'polypeptide(L)'
;MFKKYTPEESVSSTSQVKNSVQRSIITQIVEQYPLLEEAIESILPKKSMLVSKCPENVQLISVNDEVLFYNQKDGPFYPSLRLVHKYPDMISKMQVDKGAIRFVLAGANIMCPGFTSAGGSLPVSVAVEQPVAIYAEGKEHAM
;
A
#
# COMPACT_ATOMS: atom_id res chain seq x y z
N MET A 1 11.36 -1.33 1.36
CA MET A 1 11.17 -1.60 -0.08
C MET A 1 11.71 -0.46 -0.95
N PHE A 2 11.24 0.78 -0.81
CA PHE A 2 11.59 1.86 -1.76
C PHE A 2 12.69 2.85 -1.31
N LYS A 3 13.49 2.53 -0.27
CA LYS A 3 14.48 3.46 0.29
C LYS A 3 15.60 3.88 -0.67
N LYS A 4 15.94 3.01 -1.63
CA LYS A 4 16.96 3.25 -2.67
C LYS A 4 16.34 3.28 -4.07
N TYR A 5 15.02 3.43 -4.18
CA TYR A 5 14.33 3.34 -5.47
C TYR A 5 14.48 4.65 -6.25
N THR A 6 14.85 4.53 -7.52
CA THR A 6 14.91 5.60 -8.51
C THR A 6 14.11 5.15 -9.74
N PRO A 7 13.12 5.93 -10.23
CA PRO A 7 12.29 5.51 -11.36
C PRO A 7 13.08 5.10 -12.61
N GLU A 8 14.19 5.80 -12.88
CA GLU A 8 15.02 5.61 -14.06
C GLU A 8 15.83 4.31 -14.03
N GLU A 9 16.29 3.88 -12.85
CA GLU A 9 17.17 2.71 -12.72
C GLU A 9 16.43 1.47 -12.22
N SER A 10 15.30 1.67 -11.54
CA SER A 10 14.58 0.61 -10.83
C SER A 10 13.36 0.08 -11.58
N VAL A 11 12.99 0.64 -12.74
CA VAL A 11 11.90 0.12 -13.58
C VAL A 11 12.49 -0.66 -14.75
N SER A 12 12.32 -1.98 -14.74
CA SER A 12 12.84 -2.86 -15.80
C SER A 12 11.94 -2.85 -17.05
N SER A 13 10.63 -2.79 -16.86
CA SER A 13 9.67 -2.73 -17.97
C SER A 13 8.32 -2.22 -17.49
N THR A 14 7.63 -1.45 -18.32
CA THR A 14 6.23 -1.06 -18.11
C THR A 14 5.41 -1.60 -19.27
N SER A 15 4.32 -2.29 -18.98
CA SER A 15 3.48 -2.92 -20.00
C SER A 15 2.00 -2.80 -19.66
N GLN A 16 1.18 -2.67 -20.70
CA GLN A 16 -0.26 -2.82 -20.57
C GLN A 16 -0.58 -4.32 -20.49
N VAL A 17 -1.19 -4.74 -19.39
CA VAL A 17 -1.55 -6.15 -19.19
C VAL A 17 -2.84 -6.51 -19.93
N LYS A 18 -2.98 -7.79 -20.28
CA LYS A 18 -4.18 -8.32 -20.94
C LYS A 18 -5.41 -8.16 -20.04
N ASN A 19 -6.59 -7.96 -20.65
CA ASN A 19 -7.87 -7.82 -19.95
C ASN A 19 -8.14 -8.92 -18.89
N SER A 20 -7.71 -10.16 -19.12
CA SER A 20 -7.87 -11.25 -18.14
C SER A 20 -7.07 -11.02 -16.87
N VAL A 21 -5.80 -10.62 -17.01
CA VAL A 21 -4.91 -10.29 -15.89
C VAL A 21 -5.43 -9.06 -15.15
N GLN A 22 -5.90 -8.05 -15.88
CA GLN A 22 -6.48 -6.86 -15.29
C GLN A 22 -7.67 -7.17 -14.39
N ARG A 23 -8.57 -8.05 -14.84
CA ARG A 23 -9.73 -8.50 -14.05
C ARG A 23 -9.27 -9.23 -12.79
N SER A 24 -8.30 -10.14 -12.92
CA SER A 24 -7.75 -10.88 -11.78
C SER A 24 -7.16 -9.96 -10.71
N ILE A 25 -6.40 -8.94 -11.12
CA ILE A 25 -5.83 -7.95 -10.19
C ILE A 25 -6.94 -7.19 -9.47
N ILE A 26 -7.94 -6.70 -10.19
CA ILE A 26 -9.06 -5.95 -9.59
C ILE A 26 -9.82 -6.84 -8.60
N THR A 27 -10.10 -8.11 -8.95
CA THR A 27 -10.77 -9.06 -8.05
C THR A 27 -9.98 -9.26 -6.76
N GLN A 28 -8.67 -9.50 -6.85
CA GLN A 28 -7.81 -9.68 -5.68
C GLN A 28 -7.77 -8.42 -4.80
N ILE A 29 -7.73 -7.22 -5.39
CA ILE A 29 -7.74 -5.96 -4.64
C ILE A 29 -9.08 -5.75 -3.94
N VAL A 30 -10.21 -6.05 -4.59
CA VAL A 30 -11.55 -5.91 -3.98
C VAL A 30 -11.75 -6.93 -2.86
N GLU A 31 -11.28 -8.17 -3.03
CA GLU A 31 -11.29 -9.18 -1.95
C GLU A 31 -10.48 -8.73 -0.73
N GLN A 32 -9.34 -8.08 -0.95
CA GLN A 32 -8.46 -7.60 0.10
C GLN A 32 -8.94 -6.28 0.74
N TYR A 33 -9.56 -5.41 -0.05
CA TYR A 33 -10.07 -4.10 0.36
C TYR A 33 -11.54 -3.91 -0.07
N PRO A 34 -12.49 -4.57 0.61
CA PRO A 34 -13.90 -4.57 0.21
C PRO A 34 -14.53 -3.17 0.16
N LEU A 35 -14.05 -2.25 1.00
CA LEU A 35 -14.52 -0.87 1.05
C LEU A 35 -14.18 -0.05 -0.21
N LEU A 36 -13.30 -0.56 -1.08
CA LEU A 36 -12.99 0.07 -2.36
C LEU A 36 -13.92 -0.38 -3.49
N GLU A 37 -14.78 -1.38 -3.29
CA GLU A 37 -15.58 -1.98 -4.37
C GLU A 37 -16.36 -0.93 -5.19
N GLU A 38 -17.01 0.02 -4.53
CA GLU A 38 -17.78 1.08 -5.20
C GLU A 38 -16.90 2.07 -5.98
N ALA A 39 -15.68 2.31 -5.51
CA ALA A 39 -14.76 3.29 -6.10
C ALA A 39 -13.73 2.65 -7.06
N ILE A 40 -13.64 1.32 -7.11
CA ILE A 40 -12.54 0.62 -7.79
C ILE A 40 -12.52 0.88 -9.30
N GLU A 41 -13.67 1.04 -9.95
CA GLU A 41 -13.74 1.34 -11.38
C GLU A 41 -13.21 2.76 -11.69
N SER A 42 -13.38 3.70 -10.76
CA SER A 42 -12.82 5.04 -10.88
C SER A 42 -11.33 5.09 -10.55
N ILE A 43 -10.86 4.24 -9.63
CA ILE A 43 -9.46 4.20 -9.19
C ILE A 43 -8.60 3.39 -10.16
N LEU A 44 -9.08 2.23 -10.61
CA LEU A 44 -8.40 1.31 -11.52
C LEU A 44 -9.24 1.05 -12.79
N PRO A 45 -9.30 2.02 -13.72
CA PRO A 45 -9.97 1.80 -15.00
C PRO A 45 -9.18 0.77 -15.80
N LYS A 46 -9.85 -0.32 -16.21
CA LYS A 46 -9.23 -1.44 -16.95
C LYS A 46 -8.41 -0.96 -18.16
N LYS A 47 -8.92 -0.01 -18.94
CA LYS A 47 -8.26 0.46 -20.16
C LYS A 47 -6.92 1.18 -19.93
N SER A 48 -6.76 1.87 -18.79
CA SER A 48 -5.61 2.73 -18.51
C SER A 48 -4.62 2.12 -17.51
N MET A 49 -4.87 0.89 -17.05
CA MET A 49 -4.01 0.23 -16.09
C MET A 49 -2.71 -0.28 -16.74
N LEU A 50 -1.59 0.17 -16.20
CA LEU A 50 -0.24 -0.25 -16.55
C LEU A 50 0.37 -1.04 -15.39
N VAL A 51 1.20 -2.03 -15.72
CA VAL A 51 1.98 -2.77 -14.73
C VAL A 51 3.47 -2.60 -15.04
N SER A 52 4.20 -2.06 -14.07
CA SER A 52 5.64 -1.87 -14.12
C SER A 52 6.34 -2.91 -13.26
N LYS A 53 7.31 -3.62 -13.86
CA LYS A 53 8.15 -4.59 -13.15
C LYS A 53 9.44 -3.92 -12.70
N CYS A 54 9.79 -4.14 -11.44
CA CYS A 54 11.00 -3.63 -10.81
C CYS A 54 11.89 -4.80 -10.35
N PRO A 55 13.16 -4.56 -9.99
CA PRO A 55 14.01 -5.52 -9.31
C PRO A 55 13.33 -6.13 -8.06
N GLU A 56 13.86 -7.27 -7.60
CA GLU A 56 13.33 -8.01 -6.44
C GLU A 56 11.89 -8.54 -6.60
N ASN A 57 11.41 -8.67 -7.85
CA ASN A 57 10.05 -9.11 -8.20
C ASN A 57 8.95 -8.20 -7.65
N VAL A 58 9.23 -6.90 -7.55
CA VAL A 58 8.21 -5.90 -7.21
C VAL A 58 7.42 -5.55 -8.48
N GLN A 59 6.09 -5.56 -8.41
CA GLN A 59 5.24 -5.05 -9.47
C GLN A 59 4.49 -3.83 -8.96
N LEU A 60 4.43 -2.80 -9.79
CA LEU A 60 3.72 -1.55 -9.52
C LEU A 60 2.53 -1.48 -10.47
N ILE A 61 1.37 -1.16 -9.93
CA ILE A 61 0.14 -0.91 -10.69
C ILE A 61 -0.05 0.60 -10.76
N SER A 62 -0.05 1.14 -11.97
CA SER A 62 -0.22 2.56 -12.22
C SER A 62 -1.35 2.87 -13.19
N VAL A 63 -1.94 4.04 -13.01
CA VAL A 63 -2.97 4.62 -13.87
C VAL A 63 -2.62 6.10 -14.04
N ASN A 64 -2.60 6.61 -15.27
CA ASN A 64 -2.28 8.01 -15.57
C ASN A 64 -0.97 8.49 -14.88
N ASP A 65 0.08 7.67 -14.95
CA ASP A 65 1.39 7.92 -14.33
C ASP A 65 1.40 8.00 -12.79
N GLU A 66 0.29 7.67 -12.12
CA GLU A 66 0.21 7.55 -10.68
C GLU A 66 0.26 6.08 -10.24
N VAL A 67 1.17 5.74 -9.32
CA VAL A 67 1.26 4.40 -8.73
C VAL A 67 0.23 4.27 -7.61
N LEU A 68 -0.69 3.32 -7.77
CA LEU A 68 -1.81 3.12 -6.86
C LEU A 68 -1.58 1.93 -5.93
N PHE A 69 -1.07 0.83 -6.46
CA PHE A 69 -0.77 -0.38 -5.70
C PHE A 69 0.60 -0.93 -6.08
N TYR A 70 1.19 -1.70 -5.18
CA TYR A 70 2.36 -2.52 -5.46
C TYR A 70 2.22 -3.88 -4.79
N ASN A 71 2.86 -4.89 -5.36
CA ASN A 71 3.04 -6.18 -4.71
C ASN A 71 4.49 -6.63 -4.88
N GLN A 72 4.90 -7.61 -4.08
CA GLN A 72 6.19 -8.27 -4.23
C GLN A 72 5.97 -9.77 -4.35
N LYS A 73 6.45 -10.37 -5.43
CA LYS A 73 6.21 -11.79 -5.78
C LYS A 73 4.70 -12.09 -5.78
N ASP A 74 4.26 -13.06 -4.99
CA ASP A 74 2.88 -13.50 -4.82
C ASP A 74 2.27 -12.99 -3.49
N GLY A 75 2.85 -11.94 -2.91
CA GLY A 75 2.35 -11.31 -1.69
C GLY A 75 1.10 -10.44 -1.93
N PRO A 76 0.51 -9.91 -0.84
CA PRO A 76 -0.67 -9.06 -0.91
C PRO A 76 -0.40 -7.76 -1.67
N PHE A 77 -1.47 -7.12 -2.16
CA PHE A 77 -1.36 -5.78 -2.72
C PHE A 77 -1.29 -4.75 -1.60
N TYR A 78 -0.29 -3.87 -1.68
CA TYR A 78 -0.12 -2.75 -0.80
C TYR A 78 -0.51 -1.46 -1.54
N PRO A 79 -1.41 -0.64 -0.99
CA PRO A 79 -1.74 0.65 -1.57
C PRO A 79 -0.59 1.64 -1.40
N SER A 80 -0.49 2.61 -2.30
CA SER A 80 0.41 3.74 -2.11
C SER A 80 -0.09 4.64 -0.97
N LEU A 81 0.84 5.33 -0.29
CA LEU A 81 0.46 6.27 0.78
C LEU A 81 -0.51 7.35 0.28
N ARG A 82 -0.35 7.81 -0.98
CA ARG A 82 -1.27 8.78 -1.60
C ARG A 82 -2.69 8.23 -1.69
N LEU A 83 -2.85 6.96 -2.08
CA LEU A 83 -4.15 6.32 -2.15
C LEU A 83 -4.76 6.16 -0.75
N VAL A 84 -3.96 5.75 0.23
CA VAL A 84 -4.40 5.65 1.64
C VAL A 84 -4.84 7.01 2.18
N HIS A 85 -4.15 8.11 1.85
CA HIS A 85 -4.54 9.44 2.31
C HIS A 85 -5.86 9.91 1.67
N LYS A 86 -6.15 9.47 0.43
CA LYS A 86 -7.42 9.77 -0.24
C LYS A 86 -8.58 8.93 0.27
N TYR A 87 -8.33 7.67 0.63
CA TYR A 87 -9.31 6.72 1.15
C TYR A 87 -8.83 6.08 2.46
N PRO A 88 -8.77 6.84 3.58
CA PRO A 88 -8.14 6.37 4.81
C PRO A 88 -8.86 5.19 5.45
N ASP A 89 -10.16 5.03 5.20
CA ASP A 89 -10.98 3.98 5.82
C ASP A 89 -10.90 2.64 5.07
N MET A 90 -10.23 2.59 3.91
CA MET A 90 -10.14 1.36 3.12
C MET A 90 -9.25 0.28 3.75
N ILE A 91 -8.43 0.64 4.74
CA ILE A 91 -7.40 -0.23 5.35
C ILE A 91 -7.37 -0.04 6.86
N SER A 92 -7.07 -1.11 7.60
CA SER A 92 -6.93 -1.07 9.05
C SER A 92 -5.81 -0.12 9.48
N LYS A 93 -6.10 0.77 10.44
CA LYS A 93 -5.18 1.79 10.94
C LYS A 93 -4.53 1.31 12.24
N MET A 94 -3.20 1.41 12.34
CA MET A 94 -2.47 1.21 13.59
C MET A 94 -1.76 2.50 13.97
N GLN A 95 -1.75 2.86 15.25
CA GLN A 95 -1.10 4.09 15.71
C GLN A 95 0.16 3.76 16.52
N VAL A 96 1.25 4.45 16.19
CA VAL A 96 2.49 4.43 16.96
C VAL A 96 2.65 5.68 17.82
N ASP A 97 3.41 5.53 18.90
CA ASP A 97 3.83 6.65 19.74
C ASP A 97 4.76 7.64 19.02
N LYS A 98 4.83 8.88 19.54
CA LYS A 98 5.67 9.96 19.02
C LYS A 98 7.14 9.58 18.89
N GLY A 99 7.66 8.77 19.82
CA GLY A 99 9.06 8.34 19.79
C GLY A 99 9.42 7.49 18.55
N ALA A 100 8.44 6.79 17.98
CA ALA A 100 8.65 5.90 16.83
C ALA A 100 8.71 6.65 15.49
N ILE A 101 8.11 7.84 15.39
CA ILE A 101 7.92 8.58 14.12
C ILE A 101 9.22 8.70 13.32
N ARG A 102 10.31 9.13 13.97
CA ARG A 102 11.61 9.31 13.32
C ARG A 102 12.13 8.01 12.70
N PHE A 103 11.91 6.88 13.37
CA PHE A 103 12.41 5.59 12.92
C PHE A 103 11.54 5.01 11.80
N VAL A 104 10.22 5.17 11.90
CA VAL A 104 9.27 4.75 10.85
C VAL A 104 9.56 5.49 9.55
N LEU A 105 9.71 6.83 9.60
CA LEU A 105 10.07 7.62 8.42
C LEU A 105 11.45 7.27 7.84
N ALA A 106 12.35 6.72 8.66
CA ALA A 106 13.65 6.22 8.18
C ALA A 106 13.56 4.81 7.54
N GLY A 107 12.37 4.20 7.55
CA GLY A 107 12.07 2.86 7.04
C GLY A 107 12.38 1.73 8.01
N ALA A 108 12.43 2.01 9.32
CA ALA A 108 12.61 0.98 10.34
C ALA A 108 11.31 0.23 10.62
N ASN A 109 11.43 -1.04 11.02
CA ASN A 109 10.30 -1.84 11.48
C ASN A 109 9.79 -1.30 12.84
N ILE A 110 8.49 -1.46 13.08
CA ILE A 110 7.86 -1.06 14.34
C ILE A 110 7.85 -2.26 15.28
N MET A 111 8.42 -2.06 16.47
CA MET A 111 8.42 -3.08 17.52
C MET A 111 7.13 -3.00 18.33
N CYS A 112 6.67 -4.13 18.90
CA CYS A 112 5.43 -4.20 19.68
C CYS A 112 5.24 -3.07 20.72
N PRO A 113 6.27 -2.65 21.49
CA PRO A 113 6.14 -1.56 22.45
C PRO A 113 5.72 -0.21 21.83
N GLY A 114 5.97 0.00 20.54
CA GLY A 114 5.55 1.20 19.82
C GLY A 114 4.03 1.31 19.66
N PHE A 115 3.32 0.19 19.74
CA PHE A 115 1.86 0.12 19.62
C PHE A 115 1.15 -0.05 20.98
N THR A 116 1.83 -0.57 22.00
CA THR A 116 1.25 -0.83 23.34
C THR A 116 1.56 0.27 24.35
N SER A 117 2.23 1.34 23.94
CA SER A 117 2.50 2.53 24.75
C SER A 117 1.24 3.40 24.89
N ALA A 118 1.28 4.41 25.75
CA ALA A 118 0.13 5.29 25.99
C ALA A 118 -0.36 6.05 24.74
N GLY A 119 0.56 6.35 23.80
CA GLY A 119 0.24 6.97 22.51
C GLY A 119 0.01 5.96 21.38
N GLY A 120 0.20 4.66 21.63
CA GLY A 120 -0.02 3.60 20.66
C GLY A 120 -1.49 3.13 20.64
N SER A 121 -1.95 2.65 19.48
CA SER A 121 -3.27 2.07 19.34
C SER A 121 -3.25 0.89 18.37
N LEU A 122 -3.82 -0.23 18.81
CA LEU A 122 -3.98 -1.44 18.03
C LEU A 122 -5.48 -1.66 17.77
N PRO A 123 -5.93 -1.74 16.51
CA PRO A 123 -7.28 -2.17 16.21
C PRO A 123 -7.47 -3.66 16.57
N VAL A 124 -8.72 -4.07 16.75
CA VAL A 124 -9.09 -5.42 17.15
C VAL A 124 -8.88 -6.39 15.98
N SER A 125 -7.98 -7.35 16.19
CA SER A 125 -7.58 -8.47 15.31
C SER A 125 -7.20 -8.11 13.87
N VAL A 126 -5.90 -7.90 13.65
CA VAL A 126 -5.28 -7.95 12.32
C VAL A 126 -4.62 -9.32 12.16
N ALA A 127 -4.86 -10.00 11.03
CA ALA A 127 -4.23 -11.29 10.75
C ALA A 127 -2.74 -11.11 10.39
N VAL A 128 -1.95 -12.17 10.56
CA VAL A 128 -0.57 -12.18 10.06
C VAL A 128 -0.58 -11.95 8.55
N GLU A 129 0.36 -11.15 8.05
CA GLU A 129 0.50 -10.75 6.63
C GLU A 129 -0.59 -9.80 6.08
N GLN A 130 -1.57 -9.41 6.89
CA GLN A 130 -2.56 -8.40 6.48
C GLN A 130 -1.93 -7.00 6.42
N PRO A 131 -2.02 -6.27 5.29
CA PRO A 131 -1.54 -4.91 5.23
C PRO A 131 -2.32 -3.96 6.12
N VAL A 132 -1.60 -3.00 6.69
CA VAL A 132 -2.12 -1.99 7.61
C VAL A 132 -1.52 -0.63 7.27
N ALA A 133 -2.27 0.44 7.56
CA ALA A 133 -1.76 1.80 7.48
C ALA A 133 -1.23 2.22 8.86
N ILE A 134 0.00 2.73 8.89
CA ILE A 134 0.64 3.22 10.11
C ILE A 134 0.35 4.71 10.25
N TYR A 135 -0.19 5.09 11.40
CA TYR A 135 -0.39 6.45 11.85
C TYR A 135 0.48 6.70 13.07
N ALA A 136 0.64 7.96 13.44
CA ALA A 136 1.28 8.31 14.70
C ALA A 136 0.45 9.30 15.49
N GLU A 137 0.67 9.29 16.80
CA GLU A 137 0.02 10.22 17.71
C GLU A 137 0.23 11.68 17.26
N GLY A 138 -0.88 12.39 17.05
CA GLY A 138 -0.88 13.79 16.60
C GLY A 138 -0.60 14.00 15.10
N LYS A 139 -0.74 12.95 14.27
CA LYS A 139 -0.66 13.03 12.81
C LYS A 139 -1.97 12.58 12.16
N GLU A 140 -2.46 13.39 11.24
CA GLU A 140 -3.71 13.11 10.50
C GLU A 140 -3.50 12.12 9.35
N HIS A 141 -2.31 12.10 8.75
CA HIS A 141 -1.97 11.26 7.60
C HIS A 141 -1.11 10.05 8.01
N ALA A 142 -1.29 8.95 7.28
CA ALA A 142 -0.46 7.75 7.41
C ALA A 142 1.00 8.02 7.01
N MET A 143 1.93 7.27 7.60
CA MET A 143 3.37 7.37 7.38
C MET A 143 4.03 6.06 7.00
#